data_AF-A0A353H351-F1
#
_entry.id   AF-A0A353H351-F1
#
_cell.length_a   1.000
_cell.length_b   1.000
_cell.length_c   1.000
_cell.angle_alpha   90.00
_cell.angle_beta   90.00
_cell.angle_gamma   90.00
#
_symmetry.space_group_name_H-M   'P 1'
#
loop_
_entity.id
_entity.type
_entity.pdbx_description
1 polymer ?
#
loop_
_entity_poly.entity_id
_entity_poly.type
_entity_poly.pdbx_seq_one_letter_code
_entity_poly.pdbx_strand_id
1 'polypeptide(L)'
;RAYTGKTKILARYRSYHGASYGALALTGDPRRTAWEPAVMPGVVHFLDPYRYRSVFHQNQPEVSETQFTREYLAHLEEIIQFENPNTIAAVMLETVTGTNGILIPPEGYLPGVRALCDKYGILLITDEVMSGFGRTGEWFAVNHWKVVPDIMTMAKGLTSGYAPLGAVAMKPEIAATFNERVFEGGLTYNGHPISLAAAIATIEVMREDHLVEKARETGKVMADMLAELVDRHPSVGEVRSLGLFGVIEIVKNRETREPMAPFGGSSPEMTAFRKYMLDQGVFLYTHWHTVLLIPPLIISPDQLAEGFAVLEKGLEITDQAVKN
;
A
#
# COMPACT_ATOMS: atom_id res chain seq x y z
N ARG A 1 -4.01 -2.92 -21.79
CA ARG A 1 -3.48 -2.70 -23.16
C ARG A 1 -4.21 -3.52 -24.20
N ALA A 2 -4.15 -4.86 -24.19
CA ALA A 2 -4.79 -5.70 -25.21
C ALA A 2 -6.32 -5.50 -25.34
N TYR A 3 -7.02 -5.32 -24.22
CA TYR A 3 -8.46 -5.04 -24.17
C TYR A 3 -8.82 -3.65 -24.75
N THR A 4 -8.12 -2.60 -24.30
CA THR A 4 -8.48 -1.22 -24.64
C THR A 4 -7.88 -0.70 -25.94
N GLY A 5 -6.84 -1.36 -26.47
CA GLY A 5 -6.01 -0.83 -27.58
C GLY A 5 -5.11 0.35 -27.19
N LYS A 6 -5.28 0.91 -25.99
CA LYS A 6 -4.52 2.03 -25.42
C LYS A 6 -3.21 1.53 -24.78
N THR A 7 -2.20 2.39 -24.65
CA THR A 7 -0.85 1.98 -24.24
C THR A 7 -0.42 2.50 -22.87
N LYS A 8 -0.76 3.74 -22.50
CA LYS A 8 -0.27 4.33 -21.25
C LYS A 8 -0.92 3.70 -20.01
N ILE A 9 -0.18 3.58 -18.93
CA ILE A 9 -0.70 3.20 -17.61
C ILE A 9 -0.27 4.28 -16.62
N LEU A 10 -1.22 4.83 -15.87
CA LEU A 10 -0.94 5.78 -14.80
C LEU A 10 -0.71 5.00 -13.50
N ALA A 11 0.37 5.32 -12.79
CA ALA A 11 0.71 4.79 -11.47
C ALA A 11 1.11 5.91 -10.53
N ARG A 12 1.21 5.66 -9.23
CA ARG A 12 1.59 6.70 -8.25
C ARG A 12 3.09 6.69 -7.97
N TYR A 13 3.67 7.86 -7.72
CA TYR A 13 4.90 7.92 -6.94
C TYR A 13 4.65 7.27 -5.57
N ARG A 14 5.67 6.59 -5.02
CA ARG A 14 5.58 5.72 -3.83
C ARG A 14 4.78 4.43 -4.00
N SER A 15 4.29 4.07 -5.19
CA SER A 15 3.73 2.73 -5.38
C SER A 15 4.81 1.63 -5.35
N TYR A 16 4.41 0.40 -5.07
CA TYR A 16 5.18 -0.80 -5.36
C TYR A 16 4.30 -1.88 -5.98
N HIS A 17 4.58 -2.24 -7.23
CA HIS A 17 3.77 -3.21 -7.99
C HIS A 17 4.55 -4.48 -8.36
N GLY A 18 5.81 -4.60 -7.93
CA GLY A 18 6.64 -5.78 -8.13
C GLY A 18 7.97 -5.49 -8.82
N ALA A 19 8.66 -6.54 -9.24
CA ALA A 19 10.04 -6.47 -9.74
C ALA A 19 10.24 -7.09 -11.14
N SER A 20 9.16 -7.44 -11.85
CA SER A 20 9.23 -7.84 -13.26
C SER A 20 9.30 -6.61 -14.17
N TYR A 21 9.65 -6.79 -15.45
CA TYR A 21 9.82 -5.68 -16.41
C TYR A 21 8.65 -4.67 -16.43
N GLY A 22 7.40 -5.15 -16.43
CA GLY A 22 6.22 -4.29 -16.38
C GLY A 22 5.89 -3.77 -14.98
N ALA A 23 5.97 -4.63 -13.97
CA ALA A 23 5.67 -4.29 -12.58
C ALA A 23 6.64 -3.25 -11.99
N LEU A 24 7.91 -3.36 -12.34
CA LEU A 24 8.94 -2.43 -11.92
C LEU A 24 8.76 -1.06 -12.58
N ALA A 25 8.31 -1.01 -13.83
CA ALA A 25 7.99 0.24 -14.51
C ALA A 25 6.88 1.03 -13.79
N LEU A 26 5.94 0.32 -13.17
CA LEU A 26 4.82 0.87 -12.41
C LEU A 26 5.20 1.27 -10.97
N THR A 27 6.35 0.81 -10.46
CA THR A 27 6.81 1.07 -9.10
C THR A 27 7.35 2.50 -8.97
N GLY A 28 6.73 3.32 -8.14
CA GLY A 28 7.02 4.75 -7.99
C GLY A 28 8.14 5.08 -6.99
N ASP A 29 9.08 4.18 -6.74
CA ASP A 29 10.16 4.34 -5.75
C ASP A 29 11.57 4.08 -6.34
N PRO A 30 12.66 4.29 -5.58
CA PRO A 30 14.05 4.21 -6.08
C PRO A 30 14.43 2.84 -6.66
N ARG A 31 13.68 1.77 -6.40
CA ARG A 31 13.92 0.46 -7.03
C ARG A 31 13.75 0.53 -8.54
N ARG A 32 12.83 1.36 -9.04
CA ARG A 32 12.61 1.54 -10.49
C ARG A 32 13.77 2.27 -11.16
N THR A 33 14.29 3.33 -10.55
CA THR A 33 15.28 4.22 -11.20
C THR A 33 16.61 3.52 -11.49
N ALA A 34 16.98 2.51 -10.71
CA ALA A 34 18.16 1.68 -10.97
C ALA A 34 18.07 0.87 -12.29
N TRP A 35 16.88 0.73 -12.85
CA TRP A 35 16.63 -0.03 -14.07
C TRP A 35 16.26 0.86 -15.26
N GLU A 36 16.21 2.18 -15.08
CA GLU A 36 15.92 3.09 -16.19
C GLU A 36 17.13 3.21 -17.15
N PRO A 37 16.89 3.32 -18.47
CA PRO A 37 15.58 3.33 -19.17
C PRO A 37 15.03 1.93 -19.51
N ALA A 38 15.66 0.84 -19.04
CA ALA A 38 15.32 -0.55 -19.32
C ALA A 38 14.07 -1.08 -18.56
N VAL A 39 13.02 -0.27 -18.50
CA VAL A 39 11.70 -0.62 -17.94
C VAL A 39 10.63 -0.51 -19.03
N MET A 40 9.44 -1.09 -18.79
CA MET A 40 8.33 -1.00 -19.75
C MET A 40 7.96 0.46 -20.08
N PRO A 41 7.97 0.88 -21.36
CA PRO A 41 7.60 2.24 -21.73
C PRO A 41 6.10 2.49 -21.58
N GLY A 42 5.70 3.76 -21.51
CA GLY A 42 4.30 4.17 -21.41
C GLY A 42 3.73 4.01 -20.00
N VAL A 43 4.54 4.24 -18.97
CA VAL A 43 4.07 4.46 -17.60
C VAL A 43 4.26 5.93 -17.25
N VAL A 44 3.23 6.54 -16.68
CA VAL A 44 3.26 7.93 -16.19
C VAL A 44 2.96 7.91 -14.70
N HIS A 45 3.78 8.62 -13.93
CA HIS A 45 3.63 8.68 -12.48
C HIS A 45 2.99 9.99 -12.03
N PHE A 46 2.05 9.90 -11.09
CA PHE A 46 1.40 11.06 -10.46
C PHE A 46 1.49 10.98 -8.93
N LEU A 47 1.11 12.05 -8.22
CA LEU A 47 1.27 12.15 -6.77
C LEU A 47 0.16 11.41 -6.02
N ASP A 48 0.55 10.71 -4.95
CA ASP A 48 -0.36 10.04 -4.00
C ASP A 48 -0.91 11.06 -2.98
N PRO A 49 -2.22 11.04 -2.62
CA PRO A 49 -2.78 11.82 -1.51
C PRO A 49 -2.20 11.47 -0.13
N TYR A 50 -1.03 12.02 0.17
CA TYR A 50 -0.31 11.80 1.43
C TYR A 50 -0.38 13.04 2.32
N ARG A 51 -1.34 13.07 3.25
CA ARG A 51 -1.65 14.26 4.06
C ARG A 51 -0.44 14.81 4.83
N TYR A 52 0.29 13.97 5.56
CA TYR A 52 1.44 14.39 6.36
C TYR A 52 2.59 15.02 5.57
N ARG A 53 2.72 14.67 4.28
CA ARG A 53 3.76 15.23 3.40
C ARG A 53 3.19 15.80 2.12
N SER A 54 1.97 16.33 2.20
CA SER A 54 1.27 16.85 1.04
C SER A 54 2.00 18.07 0.47
N VAL A 55 2.35 18.02 -0.81
CA VAL A 55 2.98 19.15 -1.51
C VAL A 55 1.99 20.28 -1.80
N PHE A 56 0.69 19.98 -1.84
CA PHE A 56 -0.37 20.97 -2.06
C PHE A 56 -0.72 21.75 -0.79
N HIS A 57 -0.51 21.15 0.39
CA HIS A 57 -0.96 21.69 1.68
C HIS A 57 0.13 21.78 2.75
N GLN A 58 1.39 21.97 2.36
CA GLN A 58 2.53 22.02 3.31
C GLN A 58 2.32 23.00 4.48
N ASN A 59 1.66 24.13 4.22
CA ASN A 59 1.39 25.18 5.19
C ASN A 59 -0.11 25.30 5.56
N GLN A 60 -0.90 24.26 5.31
CA GLN A 60 -2.35 24.25 5.56
C GLN A 60 -2.77 22.99 6.34
N PRO A 61 -2.40 22.88 7.63
CA PRO A 61 -2.73 21.70 8.44
C PRO A 61 -4.24 21.47 8.56
N GLU A 62 -5.03 22.55 8.54
CA GLU A 62 -6.50 22.54 8.71
C GLU A 62 -7.29 22.34 7.41
N VAL A 63 -6.65 21.90 6.31
CA VAL A 63 -7.37 21.65 5.06
C VAL A 63 -8.42 20.54 5.26
N SER A 64 -9.69 20.89 4.98
CA SER A 64 -10.80 19.94 5.08
C SER A 64 -10.55 18.70 4.20
N GLU A 65 -11.06 17.55 4.63
CA GLU A 65 -10.90 16.30 3.90
C GLU A 65 -11.47 16.37 2.49
N THR A 66 -12.65 16.95 2.34
CA THR A 66 -13.29 17.18 1.03
C THR A 66 -12.42 18.02 0.10
N GLN A 67 -11.82 19.10 0.59
CA GLN A 67 -10.94 19.94 -0.22
C GLN A 67 -9.67 19.20 -0.62
N PHE A 68 -9.02 18.52 0.34
CA PHE A 68 -7.83 17.72 0.10
C PHE A 68 -8.08 16.67 -0.98
N THR A 69 -9.14 15.88 -0.85
CA THR A 69 -9.54 14.87 -1.83
C THR A 69 -9.79 15.49 -3.21
N ARG A 70 -10.54 16.59 -3.28
CA ARG A 70 -10.86 17.28 -4.54
C ARG A 70 -9.60 17.73 -5.27
N GLU A 71 -8.62 18.30 -4.58
CA GLU A 71 -7.40 18.82 -5.20
C GLU A 71 -6.50 17.70 -5.74
N TYR A 72 -6.39 16.57 -5.05
CA TYR A 72 -5.68 15.39 -5.58
C TYR A 72 -6.40 14.70 -6.74
N LEU A 73 -7.74 14.74 -6.77
CA LEU A 73 -8.52 14.28 -7.93
C LEU A 73 -8.33 15.21 -9.13
N ALA A 74 -8.33 16.53 -8.92
CA ALA A 74 -8.05 17.51 -9.95
C ALA A 74 -6.63 17.33 -10.52
N HIS A 75 -5.64 17.05 -9.66
CA HIS A 75 -4.28 16.69 -10.09
C HIS A 75 -4.27 15.46 -11.00
N LEU A 76 -4.94 14.37 -10.61
CA LEU A 76 -5.02 13.17 -11.46
C LEU A 76 -5.73 13.46 -12.80
N GLU A 77 -6.83 14.21 -12.78
CA GLU A 77 -7.55 14.59 -13.98
C GLU A 77 -6.70 15.44 -14.93
N GLU A 78 -5.91 16.37 -14.40
CA GLU A 78 -4.97 17.18 -15.18
C GLU A 78 -3.91 16.30 -15.87
N ILE A 79 -3.33 15.33 -15.15
CA ILE A 79 -2.40 14.35 -15.76
C ILE A 79 -3.10 13.55 -16.86
N ILE A 80 -4.35 13.13 -16.66
CA ILE A 80 -5.13 12.44 -17.69
C ILE A 80 -5.29 13.31 -18.95
N GLN A 81 -5.53 14.63 -18.79
CA GLN A 81 -5.63 15.56 -19.91
C GLN A 81 -4.29 15.72 -20.64
N PHE A 82 -3.19 15.97 -19.92
CA PHE A 82 -1.87 16.17 -20.50
C PHE A 82 -1.37 14.95 -21.27
N GLU A 83 -1.69 13.75 -20.79
CA GLU A 83 -1.28 12.51 -21.43
C GLU A 83 -2.19 12.06 -22.57
N ASN A 84 -3.24 12.83 -22.88
CA ASN A 84 -4.33 12.47 -23.79
C ASN A 84 -5.10 11.21 -23.32
N PRO A 85 -6.37 11.35 -22.86
CA PRO A 85 -7.16 10.24 -22.30
C PRO A 85 -7.38 9.08 -23.28
N ASN A 86 -7.31 9.33 -24.58
CA ASN A 86 -7.45 8.30 -25.61
C ASN A 86 -6.23 7.38 -25.70
N THR A 87 -5.12 7.70 -25.02
CA THR A 87 -3.92 6.86 -25.01
C THR A 87 -3.73 6.09 -23.70
N ILE A 88 -4.54 6.36 -22.67
CA ILE A 88 -4.41 5.78 -21.33
C ILE A 88 -5.29 4.53 -21.20
N ALA A 89 -4.67 3.37 -21.03
CA ALA A 89 -5.35 2.11 -20.83
C ALA A 89 -5.90 1.93 -19.42
N ALA A 90 -5.12 2.33 -18.40
CA ALA A 90 -5.46 2.07 -17.02
C ALA A 90 -4.86 3.08 -16.05
N VAL A 91 -5.52 3.24 -14.90
CA VAL A 91 -4.94 3.75 -13.65
C VAL A 91 -4.73 2.53 -12.74
N MET A 92 -3.51 2.31 -12.25
CA MET A 92 -3.18 1.24 -11.32
C MET A 92 -2.77 1.82 -9.96
N LEU A 93 -3.41 1.35 -8.89
CA LEU A 93 -3.19 1.81 -7.52
C LEU A 93 -3.13 0.63 -6.58
N GLU A 94 -2.18 0.62 -5.63
CA GLU A 94 -2.43 -0.10 -4.38
C GLU A 94 -3.63 0.57 -3.70
N THR A 95 -4.63 -0.18 -3.22
CA THR A 95 -5.76 0.47 -2.55
C THR A 95 -5.28 1.27 -1.34
N VAL A 96 -4.39 0.66 -0.54
CA VAL A 96 -3.58 1.33 0.48
C VAL A 96 -2.13 1.13 0.10
N THR A 97 -1.38 2.21 -0.19
CA THR A 97 0.04 2.11 -0.58
C THR A 97 0.82 1.47 0.56
N GLY A 98 1.37 0.28 0.36
CA GLY A 98 1.85 -0.53 1.47
C GLY A 98 3.26 -0.20 1.92
N THR A 99 4.26 -0.78 1.22
CA THR A 99 5.68 -0.75 1.63
C THR A 99 6.21 0.67 1.86
N ASN A 100 5.74 1.63 1.07
CA ASN A 100 6.28 2.98 1.02
C ASN A 100 5.54 3.98 1.94
N GLY A 101 4.76 3.47 2.91
CA GLY A 101 4.29 4.28 4.03
C GLY A 101 2.86 4.04 4.51
N ILE A 102 2.18 2.94 4.14
CA ILE A 102 0.77 2.67 4.50
C ILE A 102 -0.09 3.91 4.33
N LEU A 103 -0.17 4.36 3.08
CA LEU A 103 -0.90 5.58 2.71
C LEU A 103 -2.35 5.21 2.46
N ILE A 104 -3.19 5.52 3.45
CA ILE A 104 -4.63 5.29 3.42
C ILE A 104 -5.26 6.42 2.59
N PRO A 105 -6.00 6.13 1.52
CA PRO A 105 -6.62 7.16 0.72
C PRO A 105 -7.68 7.91 1.54
N PRO A 106 -7.76 9.24 1.40
CA PRO A 106 -8.76 10.03 2.11
C PRO A 106 -10.17 9.73 1.60
N GLU A 107 -11.18 10.05 2.40
CA GLU A 107 -12.56 9.80 2.05
C GLU A 107 -12.93 10.45 0.69
N GLY A 108 -13.71 9.73 -0.11
CA GLY A 108 -14.09 10.14 -1.46
C GLY A 108 -13.01 10.03 -2.55
N TYR A 109 -11.74 9.76 -2.22
CA TYR A 109 -10.68 9.68 -3.24
C TYR A 109 -10.84 8.50 -4.18
N LEU A 110 -10.93 7.26 -3.67
CA LEU A 110 -11.10 6.09 -4.52
C LEU A 110 -12.40 6.12 -5.36
N PRO A 111 -13.57 6.51 -4.81
CA PRO A 111 -14.77 6.76 -5.62
C PRO A 111 -14.55 7.82 -6.70
N GLY A 112 -13.81 8.89 -6.39
CA GLY A 112 -13.44 9.92 -7.38
C GLY A 112 -12.54 9.39 -8.50
N VAL A 113 -11.54 8.56 -8.18
CA VAL A 113 -10.69 7.92 -9.19
C VAL A 113 -11.52 7.01 -10.09
N ARG A 114 -12.44 6.23 -9.51
CA ARG A 114 -13.39 5.40 -10.28
C ARG A 114 -14.22 6.25 -11.24
N ALA A 115 -14.78 7.36 -10.77
CA ALA A 115 -15.55 8.28 -11.60
C ALA A 115 -14.72 8.90 -12.74
N LEU A 116 -13.46 9.25 -12.50
CA LEU A 116 -12.55 9.71 -13.55
C LEU A 116 -12.26 8.60 -14.58
N CYS A 117 -12.03 7.37 -14.11
CA CYS A 117 -11.82 6.22 -14.97
C CYS A 117 -13.04 5.97 -15.89
N ASP A 118 -14.25 6.06 -15.33
CA ASP A 118 -15.50 5.93 -16.09
C ASP A 118 -15.67 7.05 -17.12
N LYS A 119 -15.42 8.31 -16.70
CA LYS A 119 -15.52 9.50 -17.57
C LYS A 119 -14.64 9.40 -18.82
N TYR A 120 -13.44 8.84 -18.71
CA TYR A 120 -12.46 8.80 -19.80
C TYR A 120 -12.29 7.43 -20.46
N GLY A 121 -13.10 6.43 -20.07
CA GLY A 121 -12.97 5.05 -20.57
C GLY A 121 -11.58 4.47 -20.29
N ILE A 122 -11.11 4.64 -19.06
CA ILE A 122 -9.84 4.14 -18.53
C ILE A 122 -10.16 3.01 -17.54
N LEU A 123 -9.38 1.93 -17.56
CA LEU A 123 -9.59 0.85 -16.58
C LEU A 123 -9.03 1.25 -15.20
N LEU A 124 -9.73 0.92 -14.13
CA LEU A 124 -9.20 0.96 -12.77
C LEU A 124 -8.64 -0.41 -12.39
N ILE A 125 -7.36 -0.45 -12.04
CA ILE A 125 -6.68 -1.63 -11.49
C ILE A 125 -6.36 -1.36 -10.03
N THR A 126 -6.87 -2.20 -9.12
CA THR A 126 -6.49 -2.15 -7.70
C THR A 126 -5.52 -3.28 -7.37
N ASP A 127 -4.38 -2.91 -6.81
CA ASP A 127 -3.39 -3.83 -6.30
C ASP A 127 -3.67 -4.13 -4.82
N GLU A 128 -4.23 -5.31 -4.58
CA GLU A 128 -4.59 -5.82 -3.26
C GLU A 128 -3.56 -6.84 -2.75
N VAL A 129 -2.37 -6.89 -3.37
CA VAL A 129 -1.33 -7.87 -3.03
C VAL A 129 -0.93 -7.77 -1.55
N MET A 130 -0.86 -6.57 -0.98
CA MET A 130 -0.47 -6.37 0.43
C MET A 130 -1.67 -6.11 1.35
N SER A 131 -2.65 -5.36 0.87
CA SER A 131 -3.80 -4.86 1.65
C SER A 131 -5.02 -5.78 1.66
N GLY A 132 -5.06 -6.77 0.76
CA GLY A 132 -6.13 -7.75 0.67
C GLY A 132 -6.02 -8.88 1.70
N PHE A 133 -6.98 -9.80 1.61
CA PHE A 133 -7.13 -10.97 2.50
C PHE A 133 -7.12 -10.58 3.98
N GLY A 134 -7.98 -9.65 4.39
CA GLY A 134 -8.21 -9.33 5.80
C GLY A 134 -7.21 -8.38 6.45
N ARG A 135 -6.11 -8.03 5.77
CA ARG A 135 -5.06 -7.15 6.32
C ARG A 135 -5.61 -5.85 6.90
N THR A 136 -6.55 -5.24 6.18
CA THR A 136 -7.16 -3.95 6.55
C THR A 136 -8.47 -4.09 7.34
N GLY A 137 -8.82 -5.29 7.78
CA GLY A 137 -10.11 -5.56 8.45
C GLY A 137 -11.28 -5.78 7.50
N GLU A 138 -11.01 -5.85 6.19
CA GLU A 138 -11.93 -6.22 5.12
C GLU A 138 -11.27 -7.30 4.23
N TRP A 139 -12.07 -8.08 3.50
CA TRP A 139 -11.54 -9.09 2.57
C TRP A 139 -10.60 -8.50 1.53
N PHE A 140 -10.94 -7.33 1.00
CA PHE A 140 -10.08 -6.52 0.16
C PHE A 140 -10.18 -5.08 0.63
N ALA A 141 -9.07 -4.34 0.65
CA ALA A 141 -9.10 -2.99 1.19
C ALA A 141 -10.06 -2.08 0.42
N VAL A 142 -10.23 -2.29 -0.89
CA VAL A 142 -11.12 -1.48 -1.75
C VAL A 142 -12.57 -1.49 -1.26
N ASN A 143 -12.98 -2.52 -0.51
CA ASN A 143 -14.31 -2.64 0.06
C ASN A 143 -14.64 -1.55 1.07
N HIS A 144 -13.64 -1.00 1.79
CA HIS A 144 -13.83 0.14 2.70
C HIS A 144 -14.47 1.33 2.00
N TRP A 145 -14.16 1.52 0.71
CA TRP A 145 -14.65 2.63 -0.11
C TRP A 145 -15.76 2.23 -1.08
N LYS A 146 -16.22 0.97 -1.04
CA LYS A 146 -17.31 0.44 -1.90
C LYS A 146 -17.06 0.66 -3.40
N VAL A 147 -15.78 0.58 -3.82
CA VAL A 147 -15.38 0.72 -5.23
C VAL A 147 -15.21 -0.66 -5.86
N VAL A 148 -15.73 -0.84 -7.07
CA VAL A 148 -15.49 -2.04 -7.89
C VAL A 148 -14.46 -1.73 -8.96
N PRO A 149 -13.25 -2.31 -8.90
CA PRO A 149 -12.23 -2.15 -9.93
C PRO A 149 -12.59 -2.94 -11.19
N ASP A 150 -11.93 -2.62 -12.31
CA ASP A 150 -12.04 -3.42 -13.53
C ASP A 150 -11.15 -4.66 -13.46
N ILE A 151 -10.00 -4.54 -12.80
CA ILE A 151 -9.02 -5.60 -12.58
C ILE A 151 -8.48 -5.49 -11.14
N MET A 152 -8.24 -6.62 -10.49
CA MET A 152 -7.62 -6.67 -9.17
C MET A 152 -6.44 -7.65 -9.16
N THR A 153 -5.30 -7.25 -8.61
CA THR A 153 -4.14 -8.14 -8.41
C THR A 153 -4.06 -8.63 -6.97
N MET A 154 -3.74 -9.92 -6.81
CA MET A 154 -3.75 -10.63 -5.52
C MET A 154 -2.53 -11.54 -5.41
N ALA A 155 -1.94 -11.63 -4.22
CA ALA A 155 -0.90 -12.61 -3.85
C ALA A 155 -0.79 -12.64 -2.31
N LYS A 156 0.42 -12.85 -1.75
CA LYS A 156 0.74 -12.80 -0.30
C LYS A 156 -0.32 -13.48 0.59
N GLY A 157 -1.24 -12.71 1.15
CA GLY A 157 -2.32 -13.20 2.03
C GLY A 157 -3.20 -14.26 1.37
N LEU A 158 -3.27 -14.29 0.03
CA LEU A 158 -3.97 -15.32 -0.75
C LEU A 158 -3.62 -16.75 -0.34
N THR A 159 -2.36 -17.00 0.03
CA THR A 159 -1.90 -18.31 0.49
C THR A 159 -1.26 -18.25 1.87
N SER A 160 -1.33 -17.10 2.55
CA SER A 160 -0.57 -16.82 3.79
C SER A 160 0.92 -17.18 3.72
N GLY A 161 1.51 -17.19 2.52
CA GLY A 161 2.90 -17.59 2.29
C GLY A 161 3.18 -19.09 2.23
N TYR A 162 2.17 -19.97 2.35
CA TYR A 162 2.35 -21.43 2.31
C TYR A 162 2.78 -21.96 0.94
N ALA A 163 2.36 -21.30 -0.14
CA ALA A 163 2.73 -21.64 -1.50
C ALA A 163 2.75 -20.40 -2.40
N PRO A 164 3.62 -20.33 -3.42
CA PRO A 164 3.65 -19.21 -4.34
C PRO A 164 2.39 -19.20 -5.22
N LEU A 165 1.62 -18.11 -5.13
CA LEU A 165 0.47 -17.87 -5.99
C LEU A 165 0.29 -16.37 -6.18
N GLY A 166 0.13 -15.95 -7.44
CA GLY A 166 -0.44 -14.67 -7.81
C GLY A 166 -1.72 -14.90 -8.60
N ALA A 167 -2.69 -14.02 -8.44
CA ALA A 167 -3.95 -14.08 -9.15
C ALA A 167 -4.36 -12.69 -9.65
N VAL A 168 -5.05 -12.67 -10.79
CA VAL A 168 -5.66 -11.48 -11.35
C VAL A 168 -7.15 -11.77 -11.52
N ALA A 169 -7.98 -11.04 -10.79
CA ALA A 169 -9.42 -10.99 -11.05
C ALA A 169 -9.70 -9.88 -12.06
N MET A 170 -10.67 -10.08 -12.94
CA MET A 170 -11.08 -9.08 -13.92
C MET A 170 -12.58 -9.18 -14.18
N LYS A 171 -13.19 -8.08 -14.61
CA LYS A 171 -14.60 -8.08 -15.00
C LYS A 171 -14.86 -9.04 -16.17
N PRO A 172 -16.07 -9.64 -16.24
CA PRO A 172 -16.41 -10.61 -17.28
C PRO A 172 -16.21 -10.11 -18.71
N GLU A 173 -16.50 -8.85 -19.00
CA GLU A 173 -16.33 -8.25 -20.33
C GLU A 173 -14.86 -8.20 -20.78
N ILE A 174 -13.92 -8.01 -19.85
CA ILE A 174 -12.49 -8.02 -20.13
C ILE A 174 -12.04 -9.46 -20.42
N ALA A 175 -12.49 -10.42 -19.61
CA ALA A 175 -12.20 -11.83 -19.83
C ALA A 175 -12.79 -12.33 -21.16
N ALA A 176 -14.03 -11.94 -21.48
CA ALA A 176 -14.76 -12.35 -22.67
C ALA A 176 -14.08 -11.95 -23.98
N THR A 177 -13.28 -10.89 -23.98
CA THR A 177 -12.45 -10.49 -25.13
C THR A 177 -11.52 -11.62 -25.57
N PHE A 178 -11.06 -12.44 -24.62
CA PHE A 178 -10.13 -13.53 -24.89
C PHE A 178 -10.83 -14.87 -25.22
N ASN A 179 -12.16 -14.89 -25.29
CA ASN A 179 -12.91 -16.03 -25.84
C ASN A 179 -12.77 -16.09 -27.38
N GLU A 180 -12.70 -14.93 -28.03
CA GLU A 180 -12.59 -14.81 -29.49
C GLU A 180 -11.16 -14.49 -29.94
N ARG A 181 -10.36 -13.86 -29.05
CA ARG A 181 -8.96 -13.50 -29.31
C ARG A 181 -8.02 -14.31 -28.43
N VAL A 182 -7.08 -15.03 -29.05
CA VAL A 182 -6.03 -15.75 -28.31
C VAL A 182 -5.24 -14.79 -27.41
N PHE A 183 -5.09 -15.15 -26.14
CA PHE A 183 -4.17 -14.48 -25.23
C PHE A 183 -2.75 -15.03 -25.46
N GLU A 184 -1.90 -14.21 -26.08
CA GLU A 184 -0.51 -14.55 -26.40
C GLU A 184 0.38 -14.46 -25.14
N GLY A 185 0.20 -15.40 -24.21
CA GLY A 185 0.97 -15.48 -22.98
C GLY A 185 0.56 -16.67 -22.10
N GLY A 186 1.50 -17.13 -21.28
CA GLY A 186 1.25 -18.22 -20.34
C GLY A 186 2.43 -18.46 -19.41
N LEU A 187 2.15 -19.05 -18.25
CA LEU A 187 3.16 -19.52 -17.32
C LEU A 187 2.99 -21.03 -17.17
N THR A 188 4.10 -21.79 -17.17
CA THR A 188 4.06 -23.26 -17.02
C THR A 188 3.29 -23.70 -15.77
N TYR A 189 3.40 -22.93 -14.69
CA TYR A 189 2.75 -23.20 -13.41
C TYR A 189 1.46 -22.39 -13.21
N ASN A 190 0.86 -21.85 -14.27
CA ASN A 190 -0.45 -21.22 -14.16
C ASN A 190 -1.48 -22.24 -13.65
N GLY A 191 -2.24 -21.88 -12.62
CA GLY A 191 -3.20 -22.79 -11.98
C GLY A 191 -2.57 -23.99 -11.27
N HIS A 192 -1.35 -23.84 -10.72
CA HIS A 192 -0.65 -24.95 -10.04
C HIS A 192 -1.51 -25.56 -8.90
N PRO A 193 -1.87 -26.86 -8.94
CA PRO A 193 -2.83 -27.45 -8.00
C PRO A 193 -2.45 -27.31 -6.52
N ILE A 194 -1.17 -27.45 -6.17
CA ILE A 194 -0.70 -27.28 -4.77
C ILE A 194 -0.89 -25.84 -4.28
N SER A 195 -0.62 -24.85 -5.13
CA SER A 195 -0.80 -23.44 -4.77
C SER A 195 -2.28 -23.09 -4.62
N LEU A 196 -3.13 -23.65 -5.48
CA LEU A 196 -4.59 -23.51 -5.38
C LEU A 196 -5.14 -24.17 -4.11
N ALA A 197 -4.67 -25.37 -3.76
CA ALA A 197 -5.06 -26.05 -2.53
C ALA A 197 -4.67 -25.23 -1.28
N ALA A 198 -3.46 -24.65 -1.26
CA ALA A 198 -3.03 -23.75 -0.18
C ALA A 198 -3.90 -22.50 -0.08
N ALA A 199 -4.33 -21.93 -1.21
CA ALA A 199 -5.21 -20.77 -1.22
C ALA A 199 -6.61 -21.10 -0.69
N ILE A 200 -7.19 -22.23 -1.12
CA ILE A 200 -8.50 -22.71 -0.63
C ILE A 200 -8.44 -22.91 0.88
N ALA A 201 -7.47 -23.68 1.38
CA ALA A 201 -7.32 -23.95 2.81
C ALA A 201 -7.09 -22.65 3.61
N THR A 202 -6.31 -21.70 3.07
CA THR A 202 -6.10 -20.39 3.70
C THR A 202 -7.43 -19.64 3.85
N ILE A 203 -8.23 -19.57 2.78
CA ILE A 203 -9.51 -18.85 2.77
C ILE A 203 -10.53 -19.53 3.69
N GLU A 204 -10.55 -20.87 3.74
CA GLU A 204 -11.40 -21.66 4.65
C GLU A 204 -11.07 -21.34 6.11
N VAL A 205 -9.80 -21.45 6.52
CA VAL A 205 -9.36 -21.10 7.87
C VAL A 205 -9.68 -19.65 8.20
N MET A 206 -9.44 -18.72 7.27
CA MET A 206 -9.77 -17.31 7.49
C MET A 206 -11.26 -17.07 7.76
N ARG A 207 -12.15 -17.87 7.17
CA ARG A 207 -13.60 -17.81 7.41
C ARG A 207 -13.99 -18.48 8.73
N GLU A 208 -13.46 -19.68 8.98
CA GLU A 208 -13.75 -20.47 10.18
C GLU A 208 -13.30 -19.75 11.45
N ASP A 209 -12.10 -19.17 11.43
CA ASP A 209 -11.51 -18.46 12.57
C ASP A 209 -11.90 -16.97 12.61
N HIS A 210 -12.77 -16.51 11.69
CA HIS A 210 -13.21 -15.11 11.58
C HIS A 210 -12.03 -14.12 11.57
N LEU A 211 -10.99 -14.42 10.79
CA LEU A 211 -9.72 -13.67 10.84
C LEU A 211 -9.84 -12.24 10.32
N VAL A 212 -10.77 -11.98 9.39
CA VAL A 212 -11.02 -10.62 8.89
C VAL A 212 -11.64 -9.76 9.98
N GLU A 213 -12.63 -10.30 10.69
CA GLU A 213 -13.28 -9.67 11.83
C GLU A 213 -12.28 -9.48 12.99
N LYS A 214 -11.47 -10.49 13.29
CA LYS A 214 -10.42 -10.41 14.30
C LYS A 214 -9.40 -9.32 13.96
N ALA A 215 -8.98 -9.21 12.69
CA ALA A 215 -8.06 -8.17 12.24
C ALA A 215 -8.68 -6.76 12.35
N ARG A 216 -9.99 -6.63 12.10
CA ARG A 216 -10.73 -5.37 12.32
C ARG A 216 -10.78 -4.99 13.79
N GLU A 217 -11.10 -5.92 14.69
CA GLU A 217 -11.20 -5.63 16.13
C GLU A 217 -9.82 -5.41 16.78
N THR A 218 -8.84 -6.28 16.50
CA THR A 218 -7.47 -6.12 17.01
C THR A 218 -6.77 -4.92 16.38
N GLY A 219 -7.14 -4.55 15.15
CA GLY A 219 -6.68 -3.32 14.51
C GLY A 219 -7.06 -2.05 15.26
N LYS A 220 -8.21 -2.01 15.94
CA LYS A 220 -8.59 -0.89 16.82
C LYS A 220 -7.63 -0.77 17.99
N VAL A 221 -7.29 -1.89 18.63
CA VAL A 221 -6.30 -1.93 19.72
C VAL A 221 -4.94 -1.43 19.24
N MET A 222 -4.51 -1.86 18.04
CA MET A 222 -3.26 -1.36 17.45
C MET A 222 -3.31 0.15 17.16
N ALA A 223 -4.44 0.66 16.69
CA ALA A 223 -4.62 2.09 16.44
C ALA A 223 -4.51 2.91 17.74
N ASP A 224 -5.13 2.44 18.82
CA ASP A 224 -5.05 3.10 20.14
C ASP A 224 -3.62 3.11 20.67
N MET A 225 -2.92 1.97 20.63
CA MET A 225 -1.52 1.87 21.04
C MET A 225 -0.59 2.77 20.19
N LEU A 226 -0.83 2.84 18.87
CA LEU A 226 -0.08 3.74 17.99
C LEU A 226 -0.31 5.21 18.35
N ALA A 227 -1.55 5.60 18.67
CA ALA A 227 -1.87 6.96 19.05
C ALA A 227 -1.13 7.39 20.33
N GLU A 228 -1.01 6.51 21.31
CA GLU A 228 -0.27 6.77 22.55
C GLU A 228 1.22 7.07 22.32
N LEU A 229 1.83 6.49 21.28
CA LEU A 229 3.25 6.74 20.96
C LEU A 229 3.52 8.18 20.55
N VAL A 230 2.53 8.86 19.95
CA VAL A 230 2.67 10.24 19.48
C VAL A 230 2.94 11.19 20.64
N ASP A 231 2.39 10.96 21.83
CA ASP A 231 2.65 11.84 22.98
C ASP A 231 3.90 11.43 23.77
N ARG A 232 4.29 10.15 23.72
CA ARG A 232 5.40 9.60 24.51
C ARG A 232 6.77 9.75 23.87
N HIS A 233 6.85 9.68 22.55
CA HIS A 233 8.13 9.56 21.84
C HIS A 233 8.35 10.72 20.87
N PRO A 234 9.19 11.73 21.19
CA PRO A 234 9.36 12.93 20.36
C PRO A 234 9.78 12.63 18.91
N SER A 235 10.41 11.48 18.64
CA SER A 235 10.79 11.06 17.28
C SER A 235 9.63 10.53 16.44
N VAL A 236 8.48 10.21 17.04
CA VAL A 236 7.26 9.81 16.32
C VAL A 236 6.61 11.04 15.70
N GLY A 237 6.59 11.10 14.37
CA GLY A 237 6.03 12.23 13.62
C GLY A 237 4.57 12.04 13.25
N GLU A 238 4.22 10.88 12.71
CA GLU A 238 2.84 10.47 12.42
C GLU A 238 2.72 8.96 12.56
N VAL A 239 1.55 8.51 13.00
CA VAL A 239 1.15 7.11 12.96
C VAL A 239 -0.06 6.96 12.06
N ARG A 240 -0.14 5.85 11.31
CA ARG A 240 -1.28 5.52 10.47
C ARG A 240 -1.60 4.05 10.62
N SER A 241 -2.89 3.70 10.66
CA SER A 241 -3.31 2.30 10.60
C SER A 241 -4.70 2.13 10.02
N LEU A 242 -4.91 0.97 9.37
CA LEU A 242 -6.22 0.47 8.96
C LEU A 242 -6.22 -1.05 9.15
N GLY A 243 -7.07 -1.56 10.04
CA GLY A 243 -6.98 -2.96 10.48
C GLY A 243 -5.61 -3.27 11.11
N LEU A 244 -5.02 -4.41 10.77
CA LEU A 244 -3.66 -4.78 11.19
C LEU A 244 -2.60 -4.32 10.19
N PHE A 245 -2.79 -3.15 9.59
CA PHE A 245 -1.82 -2.55 8.68
C PHE A 245 -1.37 -1.19 9.23
N GLY A 246 -0.32 -1.20 10.06
CA GLY A 246 0.13 -0.03 10.83
C GLY A 246 1.53 0.44 10.46
N VAL A 247 1.78 1.74 10.58
CA VAL A 247 3.09 2.35 10.35
C VAL A 247 3.33 3.46 11.36
N ILE A 248 4.59 3.59 11.76
CA ILE A 248 5.11 4.75 12.48
C ILE A 248 6.10 5.44 11.58
N GLU A 249 5.96 6.75 11.47
CA GLU A 249 6.89 7.59 10.75
C GLU A 249 7.81 8.32 11.72
N ILE A 250 9.12 8.06 11.60
CA ILE A 250 10.15 8.58 12.50
C ILE A 250 10.78 9.84 11.90
N VAL A 251 10.82 10.91 12.69
CA VAL A 251 11.30 12.24 12.31
C VAL A 251 12.35 12.75 13.30
N LYS A 252 13.21 13.65 12.84
CA LYS A 252 14.18 14.39 13.68
C LYS A 252 13.57 15.63 14.31
N ASN A 253 12.47 16.12 13.73
CA ASN A 253 11.74 17.29 14.20
C ASN A 253 10.28 17.20 13.69
N ARG A 254 9.31 17.38 14.58
CA ARG A 254 7.88 17.25 14.27
C ARG A 254 7.30 18.45 13.51
N GLU A 255 7.85 19.64 13.73
CA GLU A 255 7.41 20.86 13.06
C GLU A 255 7.83 20.84 11.59
N THR A 256 9.11 20.58 11.32
CA THR A 256 9.65 20.52 9.95
C THR A 256 9.34 19.20 9.25
N ARG A 257 8.96 18.17 10.03
CA ARG A 257 8.75 16.79 9.58
C ARG A 257 10.00 16.19 8.93
N GLU A 258 11.20 16.68 9.26
CA GLU A 258 12.47 16.16 8.73
C GLU A 258 12.58 14.66 9.04
N PRO A 259 12.67 13.77 8.03
CA PRO A 259 12.66 12.34 8.28
C PRO A 259 13.97 11.87 8.94
N MET A 260 13.89 10.84 9.79
CA MET A 260 15.07 10.27 10.45
C MET A 260 16.11 9.73 9.45
N ALA A 261 15.62 9.18 8.34
CA ALA A 261 16.41 8.70 7.21
C ALA A 261 15.85 9.27 5.89
N PRO A 262 16.70 9.52 4.88
CA PRO A 262 16.24 10.05 3.60
C PRO A 262 15.46 9.00 2.80
N PHE A 263 14.64 9.47 1.85
CA PHE A 263 13.97 8.61 0.86
C PHE A 263 15.02 7.81 0.06
N GLY A 264 14.89 6.49 0.03
CA GLY A 264 15.87 5.60 -0.61
C GLY A 264 17.07 5.22 0.27
N GLY A 265 17.16 5.69 1.51
CA GLY A 265 18.33 5.46 2.38
C GLY A 265 17.98 5.07 3.81
N SER A 266 19.01 4.86 4.64
CA SER A 266 18.88 4.61 6.08
C SER A 266 19.64 5.67 6.87
N SER A 267 19.60 5.56 8.21
CA SER A 267 20.38 6.37 9.13
C SER A 267 20.99 5.49 10.23
N PRO A 268 22.04 5.96 10.93
CA PRO A 268 22.58 5.25 12.09
C PRO A 268 21.51 4.93 13.14
N GLU A 269 20.60 5.86 13.40
CA GLU A 269 19.52 5.74 14.38
C GLU A 269 18.52 4.64 13.96
N MET A 270 18.06 4.66 12.71
CA MET A 270 17.15 3.62 12.20
C MET A 270 17.80 2.23 12.19
N THR A 271 19.11 2.18 11.89
CA THR A 271 19.89 0.92 11.92
C THR A 271 20.01 0.39 13.35
N ALA A 272 20.34 1.26 14.31
CA ALA A 272 20.45 0.90 15.72
C ALA A 272 19.11 0.47 16.31
N PHE A 273 18.04 1.21 16.02
CA PHE A 273 16.66 0.85 16.38
C PHE A 273 16.29 -0.53 15.86
N ARG A 274 16.45 -0.79 14.55
CA ARG A 274 16.13 -2.09 13.95
C ARG A 274 16.94 -3.22 14.59
N LYS A 275 18.22 -2.98 14.88
CA LYS A 275 19.08 -3.96 15.55
C LYS A 275 18.57 -4.27 16.95
N TYR A 276 18.24 -3.24 17.74
CA TYR A 276 17.69 -3.39 19.09
C TYR A 276 16.43 -4.26 19.08
N MET A 277 15.48 -3.96 18.19
CA MET A 277 14.23 -4.73 18.08
C MET A 277 14.50 -6.22 17.83
N LEU A 278 15.41 -6.52 16.89
CA LEU A 278 15.79 -7.89 16.58
C LEU A 278 16.51 -8.58 17.76
N ASP A 279 17.41 -7.88 18.45
CA ASP A 279 18.11 -8.40 19.64
C ASP A 279 17.13 -8.72 20.79
N GLN A 280 16.00 -7.99 20.87
CA GLN A 280 14.92 -8.25 21.81
C GLN A 280 13.90 -9.29 21.32
N GLY A 281 14.13 -9.91 20.16
CA GLY A 281 13.26 -10.96 19.60
C GLY A 281 12.05 -10.46 18.82
N VAL A 282 11.94 -9.15 18.56
CA VAL A 282 10.84 -8.56 17.78
C VAL A 282 11.32 -8.25 16.36
N PHE A 283 10.83 -9.01 15.38
CA PHE A 283 11.07 -8.68 13.99
C PHE A 283 10.10 -7.59 13.52
N LEU A 284 10.67 -6.49 13.01
CA LEU A 284 9.94 -5.47 12.27
C LEU A 284 10.63 -5.11 10.97
N TYR A 285 9.85 -4.54 10.05
CA TYR A 285 10.37 -4.04 8.79
C TYR A 285 10.50 -2.51 8.89
N THR A 286 11.73 -2.01 8.80
CA THR A 286 11.98 -0.57 8.62
C THR A 286 12.10 -0.27 7.14
N HIS A 287 11.33 0.69 6.65
CA HIS A 287 11.47 1.21 5.30
C HIS A 287 11.89 2.67 5.35
N TRP A 288 13.20 2.89 5.22
CA TRP A 288 13.86 4.19 5.44
C TRP A 288 13.59 4.72 6.84
N HIS A 289 12.80 5.78 6.96
CA HIS A 289 12.39 6.41 8.21
C HIS A 289 11.04 5.92 8.74
N THR A 290 10.44 4.92 8.10
CA THR A 290 9.17 4.33 8.54
C THR A 290 9.37 2.95 9.16
N VAL A 291 8.55 2.63 10.16
CA VAL A 291 8.50 1.33 10.84
C VAL A 291 7.15 0.71 10.53
N LEU A 292 7.12 -0.40 9.80
CA LEU A 292 5.87 -1.08 9.45
C LEU A 292 5.52 -2.14 10.51
N LEU A 293 4.29 -2.06 11.02
CA LEU A 293 3.66 -2.99 11.95
C LEU A 293 2.62 -3.80 11.19
N ILE A 294 3.00 -5.02 10.82
CA ILE A 294 2.20 -5.90 9.95
C ILE A 294 2.16 -7.31 10.55
N PRO A 295 1.60 -7.47 11.76
CA PRO A 295 1.59 -8.78 12.43
C PRO A 295 0.71 -9.81 11.68
N PRO A 296 0.85 -11.12 11.95
CA PRO A 296 -0.12 -12.11 11.49
C PRO A 296 -1.54 -11.77 11.95
N LEU A 297 -2.57 -12.10 11.16
CA LEU A 297 -3.96 -11.75 11.50
C LEU A 297 -4.49 -12.45 12.76
N ILE A 298 -3.81 -13.52 13.18
CA ILE A 298 -4.11 -14.26 14.40
C ILE A 298 -3.55 -13.61 15.66
N ILE A 299 -2.77 -12.52 15.57
CA ILE A 299 -2.16 -11.86 16.75
C ILE A 299 -3.23 -11.53 17.79
N SER A 300 -2.92 -11.77 19.07
CA SER A 300 -3.78 -11.38 20.19
C SER A 300 -3.43 -9.97 20.69
N PRO A 301 -4.36 -9.27 21.37
CA PRO A 301 -4.06 -8.01 22.04
C PRO A 301 -2.86 -8.09 22.98
N ASP A 302 -2.68 -9.20 23.71
CA ASP A 302 -1.56 -9.38 24.65
C ASP A 302 -0.21 -9.49 23.93
N GLN A 303 -0.14 -10.25 22.84
CA GLN A 303 1.08 -10.34 22.01
C GLN A 303 1.39 -9.01 21.32
N LEU A 304 0.36 -8.26 20.95
CA LEU A 304 0.52 -6.92 20.40
C LEU A 304 1.12 -5.99 21.47
N ALA A 305 0.57 -5.99 22.69
CA ALA A 305 1.08 -5.21 23.81
C ALA A 305 2.54 -5.57 24.15
N GLU A 306 2.88 -6.87 24.13
CA GLU A 306 4.26 -7.34 24.33
C GLU A 306 5.22 -6.73 23.29
N GLY A 307 4.84 -6.77 22.01
CA GLY A 307 5.63 -6.15 20.94
C GLY A 307 5.76 -4.64 21.08
N PHE A 308 4.68 -3.95 21.49
CA PHE A 308 4.69 -2.50 21.73
C PHE A 308 5.58 -2.10 22.91
N ALA A 309 5.61 -2.89 23.98
CA ALA A 309 6.48 -2.63 25.14
C ALA A 309 7.98 -2.67 24.76
N VAL A 310 8.36 -3.54 23.81
CA VAL A 310 9.73 -3.55 23.26
C VAL A 310 9.95 -2.38 22.31
N LEU A 311 8.95 -2.09 21.48
CA LEU A 311 8.98 -0.99 20.52
C LEU A 311 9.19 0.38 21.19
N GLU A 312 8.47 0.67 22.28
CA GLU A 312 8.61 1.92 23.05
C GLU A 312 10.06 2.11 23.52
N LYS A 313 10.68 1.07 24.09
CA LYS A 313 12.10 1.13 24.48
C LYS A 313 13.04 1.30 23.29
N GLY A 314 12.71 0.70 22.15
CA GLY A 314 13.46 0.91 20.91
C GLY A 314 13.39 2.37 20.44
N LEU A 315 12.21 3.00 20.51
CA LEU A 315 12.00 4.38 20.09
C LEU A 315 12.81 5.39 20.91
N GLU A 316 13.21 5.06 22.14
CA GLU A 316 14.15 5.89 22.91
C GLU A 316 15.48 6.13 22.18
N ILE A 317 15.91 5.19 21.31
CA ILE A 317 17.11 5.35 20.47
C ILE A 317 16.89 6.46 19.43
N THR A 318 15.72 6.50 18.81
CA THR A 318 15.39 7.51 17.80
C THR A 318 15.06 8.86 18.44
N ASP A 319 14.52 8.86 19.66
CA ASP A 319 14.24 10.07 20.44
C ASP A 319 15.49 10.87 20.77
N GLN A 320 16.62 10.20 21.03
CA GLN A 320 17.91 10.87 21.32
C GLN A 320 18.43 11.72 20.14
N ALA A 321 17.96 11.46 18.92
CA ALA A 321 18.34 12.21 17.73
C ALA A 321 17.38 13.37 17.41
N VAL A 322 16.30 13.53 18.19
CA VAL A 322 15.38 14.66 18.04
C VAL A 322 16.06 15.91 18.57
N LYS A 323 16.08 16.95 17.75
CA LYS A 323 16.58 18.26 18.14
C LYS A 323 15.42 19.06 18.75
N ASN A 324 15.66 19.63 19.93
CA ASN A 324 14.79 20.67 20.49
C ASN A 324 14.72 21.88 19.54
#